data_AF-K8XJ33-F1
#
_entry.id   AF-K8XJ33-F1
#
_cell.length_a   1.000
_cell.length_b   1.000
_cell.length_c   1.000
_cell.angle_alpha   90.00
_cell.angle_beta   90.00
_cell.angle_gamma   90.00
#
_symmetry.space_group_name_H-M   'P 1'
#
loop_
_entity.id
_entity.type
_entity.pdbx_description
1 polymer ?
#
loop_
_entity_poly.entity_id
_entity_poly.type
_entity_poly.pdbx_seq_one_letter_code
_entity_poly.pdbx_strand_id
1 'polypeptide(L)'
;MSTPSTVASTRRTLYDAADLDAVAEFAHGIRIPKVESVDDVRWVTDRAPGIPLICAIESAKGVANALAIAAEPGVDHLDLGGIDLQKDLGTGSSDAPLHYVRSHLVAACRTAGLAPPIDSVYPHIDDTDGLRRQTRASRELGFFGKSAIYPSQLPHIHAAFSSRADELEWERTVLDVFDNAHGAALRLPGGEFVDLPVAERARKILALADALPSRLTSDDPRRPASASPGQGKHCIQQRRRPAMARPWPTVPGLPDADHTRGSRFESGRPRHTPPRPSQPDAEVQATESEDPDSMLPPHRTALRWVAYLTMV
;
A
#
# COMPACT_ATOMS: atom_id res chain seq x y z
N MET A 1 -38.76 15.46 7.46
CA MET A 1 -37.92 14.25 7.60
C MET A 1 -37.04 14.19 6.37
N SER A 2 -35.82 14.69 6.48
CA SER A 2 -34.88 14.74 5.34
C SER A 2 -34.21 13.37 5.21
N THR A 3 -34.25 12.80 4.01
CA THR A 3 -33.48 11.60 3.65
C THR A 3 -31.99 11.87 3.83
N PRO A 4 -31.21 10.93 4.41
CA PRO A 4 -29.77 11.04 4.37
C PRO A 4 -29.33 10.83 2.93
N SER A 5 -28.75 11.87 2.34
CA SER A 5 -28.09 11.79 1.04
C SER A 5 -26.83 10.96 1.24
N THR A 6 -26.90 9.66 0.96
CA THR A 6 -25.72 8.80 0.84
C THR A 6 -24.90 9.33 -0.32
N VAL A 7 -23.92 10.18 -0.03
CA VAL A 7 -22.87 10.50 -0.98
C VAL A 7 -22.04 9.23 -1.10
N ALA A 8 -22.44 8.34 -2.00
CA ALA A 8 -21.60 7.22 -2.40
C ALA A 8 -20.29 7.83 -2.90
N SER A 9 -19.21 7.60 -2.15
CA SER A 9 -17.85 7.79 -2.62
C SER A 9 -17.75 7.27 -4.05
N THR A 10 -17.47 8.18 -4.99
CA THR A 10 -17.63 8.02 -6.44
C THR A 10 -16.70 6.96 -7.07
N ARG A 11 -15.99 6.15 -6.26
CA ARG A 11 -14.96 5.20 -6.68
C ARG A 11 -15.32 3.73 -6.43
N ARG A 12 -16.53 3.42 -5.96
CA ARG A 12 -16.93 2.03 -5.75
C ARG A 12 -17.33 1.37 -7.06
N THR A 13 -16.75 0.22 -7.36
CA THR A 13 -17.13 -0.57 -8.53
C THR A 13 -18.10 -1.68 -8.15
N LEU A 14 -18.76 -2.26 -9.15
CA LEU A 14 -19.60 -3.45 -8.95
C LEU A 14 -18.79 -4.67 -8.48
N TYR A 15 -17.48 -4.67 -8.69
CA TYR A 15 -16.60 -5.76 -8.29
C TYR A 15 -16.25 -5.70 -6.80
N ASP A 16 -16.19 -4.51 -6.20
CA ASP A 16 -15.72 -4.35 -4.82
C ASP A 16 -16.56 -5.16 -3.82
N ALA A 17 -17.89 -5.19 -4.01
CA ALA A 17 -18.78 -5.98 -3.15
C ALA A 17 -18.54 -7.49 -3.33
N ALA A 18 -18.43 -7.95 -4.58
CA ALA A 18 -18.19 -9.35 -4.88
C ALA A 18 -16.81 -9.82 -4.37
N ASP A 19 -15.80 -8.96 -4.47
CA ASP A 19 -14.45 -9.23 -3.97
C ASP A 19 -14.46 -9.36 -2.45
N LEU A 20 -15.14 -8.44 -1.73
CA LEU A 20 -15.28 -8.53 -0.28
C LEU A 20 -16.03 -9.80 0.15
N ASP A 21 -17.16 -10.10 -0.48
CA ASP A 21 -17.95 -11.30 -0.18
C ASP A 21 -17.12 -12.57 -0.40
N ALA A 22 -16.23 -12.58 -1.40
CA ALA A 22 -15.37 -13.72 -1.69
C ALA A 22 -14.22 -13.92 -0.69
N VAL A 23 -13.72 -12.85 -0.06
CA VAL A 23 -12.53 -12.92 0.81
C VAL A 23 -12.83 -12.82 2.30
N ALA A 24 -14.00 -12.29 2.70
CA ALA A 24 -14.31 -11.97 4.09
C ALA A 24 -14.18 -13.19 5.04
N GLU A 25 -14.50 -14.39 4.60
CA GLU A 25 -14.39 -15.58 5.46
C GLU A 25 -12.94 -16.06 5.70
N PHE A 26 -11.98 -15.62 4.88
CA PHE A 26 -10.61 -16.16 4.88
C PHE A 26 -9.52 -15.11 5.12
N ALA A 27 -9.86 -13.82 5.01
CA ALA A 27 -8.90 -12.73 5.12
C ALA A 27 -8.49 -12.51 6.59
N HIS A 28 -7.18 -12.47 6.84
CA HIS A 28 -6.63 -12.04 8.13
C HIS A 28 -6.64 -10.51 8.28
N GLY A 29 -6.80 -9.80 7.17
CA GLY A 29 -6.87 -8.35 7.09
C GLY A 29 -7.24 -7.94 5.67
N ILE A 30 -7.89 -6.78 5.52
CA ILE A 30 -8.30 -6.24 4.22
C ILE A 30 -7.62 -4.89 4.01
N ARG A 31 -6.90 -4.76 2.89
CA ARG A 31 -6.35 -3.48 2.45
C ARG A 31 -7.36 -2.77 1.56
N ILE A 32 -7.79 -1.57 1.96
CA ILE A 32 -8.74 -0.75 1.21
C ILE A 32 -7.94 0.28 0.39
N PRO A 33 -8.01 0.27 -0.95
CA PRO A 33 -7.39 1.30 -1.77
C PRO A 33 -8.19 2.61 -1.73
N LYS A 34 -7.54 3.73 -2.07
CA LYS A 34 -8.18 5.05 -2.30
C LYS A 34 -9.13 5.49 -1.18
N VAL A 35 -8.77 5.26 0.08
CA VAL A 35 -9.62 5.66 1.21
C VAL A 35 -9.59 7.18 1.33
N GLU A 36 -10.77 7.81 1.19
CA GLU A 36 -10.93 9.26 1.23
C GLU A 36 -11.84 9.72 2.37
N SER A 37 -12.56 8.81 3.02
CA SER A 37 -13.56 9.14 4.02
C SER A 37 -13.81 7.99 4.99
N VAL A 38 -14.41 8.31 6.13
CA VAL A 38 -14.88 7.32 7.11
C VAL A 38 -15.98 6.41 6.54
N ASP A 39 -16.75 6.90 5.56
CA ASP A 39 -17.80 6.12 4.89
C ASP A 39 -17.22 5.03 4.00
N ASP A 40 -15.97 5.16 3.53
CA ASP A 40 -15.26 4.09 2.81
C ASP A 40 -14.87 2.96 3.75
N VAL A 41 -14.40 3.30 4.96
CA VAL A 41 -14.08 2.34 6.01
C VAL A 41 -15.34 1.59 6.45
N ARG A 42 -16.40 2.34 6.79
CA ARG A 42 -17.66 1.77 7.30
C ARG A 42 -18.31 0.82 6.29
N TRP A 43 -18.27 1.18 5.01
CA TRP A 43 -18.83 0.34 3.96
C TRP A 43 -18.17 -1.05 3.91
N VAL A 44 -16.86 -1.13 4.20
CA VAL A 44 -16.12 -2.39 4.30
C VAL A 44 -16.41 -3.09 5.62
N THR A 45 -16.38 -2.39 6.77
CA THR A 45 -16.65 -3.02 8.07
C THR A 45 -18.06 -3.59 8.19
N ASP A 46 -19.05 -2.99 7.52
CA ASP A 46 -20.43 -3.48 7.50
C ASP A 46 -20.56 -4.81 6.74
N ARG A 47 -19.66 -5.09 5.79
CA ARG A 47 -19.64 -6.31 4.96
C ARG A 47 -18.67 -7.37 5.47
N ALA A 48 -17.57 -6.93 6.06
CA ALA A 48 -16.50 -7.77 6.59
C ALA A 48 -16.26 -7.44 8.08
N PRO A 49 -17.26 -7.66 8.96
CA PRO A 49 -17.18 -7.27 10.35
C PRO A 49 -16.08 -8.04 11.09
N GLY A 50 -15.30 -7.32 11.90
CA GLY A 50 -14.23 -7.90 12.73
C GLY A 50 -12.92 -8.18 12.00
N ILE A 51 -12.83 -7.92 10.69
CA ILE A 51 -11.58 -8.06 9.93
C ILE A 51 -10.76 -6.76 10.06
N PRO A 52 -9.49 -6.83 10.49
CA PRO A 52 -8.61 -5.66 10.55
C PRO A 52 -8.42 -4.99 9.19
N LEU A 53 -8.50 -3.66 9.16
CA LEU A 53 -8.41 -2.88 7.93
C LEU A 53 -7.08 -2.11 7.81
N ILE A 54 -6.50 -2.15 6.62
CA ILE A 54 -5.34 -1.33 6.23
C ILE A 54 -5.82 -0.31 5.20
N CYS A 55 -5.90 0.96 5.59
CA CYS A 55 -6.43 2.02 4.74
C CYS A 55 -5.32 2.69 3.95
N ALA A 56 -5.31 2.52 2.62
CA ALA A 56 -4.33 3.17 1.76
C ALA A 56 -4.74 4.63 1.49
N ILE A 57 -3.90 5.55 1.98
CA ILE A 57 -3.99 6.98 1.77
C ILE A 57 -3.19 7.34 0.52
N GLU A 58 -3.91 7.62 -0.56
CA GLU A 58 -3.32 7.78 -1.91
C GLU A 58 -3.96 8.88 -2.76
N SER A 59 -4.67 9.81 -2.12
CA SER A 59 -5.15 11.05 -2.73
C SER A 59 -5.05 12.23 -1.74
N ALA A 60 -5.06 13.46 -2.25
CA ALA A 60 -5.04 14.67 -1.44
C ALA A 60 -6.19 14.71 -0.43
N LYS A 61 -7.37 14.21 -0.83
CA LYS A 61 -8.54 14.10 0.05
C LYS A 61 -8.34 13.05 1.14
N GLY A 62 -7.75 11.90 0.82
CA GLY A 62 -7.34 10.90 1.82
C GLY A 62 -6.34 11.49 2.82
N VAL A 63 -5.36 12.26 2.36
CA VAL A 63 -4.40 12.95 3.23
C VAL A 63 -5.13 13.93 4.17
N ALA A 64 -6.03 14.76 3.65
CA ALA A 64 -6.78 15.72 4.47
C ALA A 64 -7.64 15.05 5.55
N ASN A 65 -8.14 13.84 5.29
CA ASN A 65 -9.02 13.08 6.18
C ASN A 65 -8.30 12.00 6.99
N ALA A 66 -6.97 11.90 6.93
CA ALA A 66 -6.22 10.78 7.46
C ALA A 66 -6.46 10.54 8.96
N LEU A 67 -6.58 11.59 9.78
CA LEU A 67 -6.89 11.45 11.21
C LEU A 67 -8.28 10.87 11.45
N ALA A 68 -9.30 11.35 10.74
CA ALA A 68 -10.65 10.82 10.89
C ALA A 68 -10.71 9.35 10.45
N ILE A 69 -10.04 9.01 9.34
CA ILE A 69 -9.92 7.63 8.86
C ILE A 69 -9.20 6.77 9.90
N ALA A 70 -8.08 7.23 10.46
CA ALA A 70 -7.33 6.51 11.49
C ALA A 70 -8.14 6.26 12.78
N ALA A 71 -9.05 7.16 13.12
CA ALA A 71 -9.87 7.04 14.33
C ALA A 71 -11.08 6.11 14.16
N GLU A 72 -11.38 5.64 12.95
CA GLU A 72 -12.56 4.78 12.72
C GLU A 72 -12.36 3.36 13.27
N PRO A 73 -13.38 2.80 13.93
CA PRO A 73 -13.34 1.40 14.38
C PRO A 73 -13.06 0.42 13.23
N GLY A 74 -12.20 -0.56 13.50
CA GLY A 74 -11.79 -1.57 12.52
C GLY A 74 -10.54 -1.21 11.71
N VAL A 75 -10.11 0.06 11.72
CA VAL A 75 -8.82 0.46 11.14
C VAL A 75 -7.69 0.01 12.07
N ASP A 76 -6.78 -0.78 11.51
CA ASP A 76 -5.61 -1.32 12.20
C ASP A 76 -4.35 -0.53 11.80
N HIS A 77 -4.24 -0.21 10.50
CA HIS A 77 -3.12 0.57 9.96
C HIS A 77 -3.55 1.55 8.87
N LEU A 78 -2.80 2.65 8.75
CA LEU A 78 -2.74 3.44 7.52
C LEU A 78 -1.55 2.99 6.67
N ASP A 79 -1.71 3.01 5.35
CA ASP A 79 -0.65 2.77 4.37
C ASP A 79 -0.54 3.96 3.41
N LEU A 80 0.68 4.32 3.00
CA LEU A 80 0.91 5.39 2.03
C LEU A 80 0.94 4.83 0.60
N GLY A 81 -0.05 5.16 -0.23
CA GLY A 81 0.01 4.89 -1.67
C GLY A 81 0.72 6.02 -2.42
N GLY A 82 2.04 6.08 -2.31
CA GLY A 82 2.84 7.23 -2.76
C GLY A 82 2.78 7.52 -4.26
N ILE A 83 2.74 6.49 -5.11
CA ILE A 83 2.69 6.65 -6.58
C ILE A 83 1.37 7.31 -7.00
N ASP A 84 0.26 6.77 -6.52
CA ASP A 84 -1.07 7.30 -6.81
C ASP A 84 -1.25 8.70 -6.21
N LEU A 85 -0.71 8.94 -5.01
CA LEU A 85 -0.73 10.26 -4.39
C LEU A 85 0.07 11.30 -5.18
N GLN A 86 1.27 10.96 -5.65
CA GLN A 86 2.07 11.86 -6.48
C GLN A 86 1.33 12.24 -7.77
N LYS A 87 0.63 11.28 -8.38
CA LYS A 87 -0.22 11.51 -9.55
C LYS A 87 -1.39 12.43 -9.21
N ASP A 88 -2.08 12.20 -8.10
CA ASP A 88 -3.21 13.02 -7.65
C ASP A 88 -2.79 14.47 -7.31
N LEU A 89 -1.60 14.64 -6.72
CA LEU A 89 -1.02 15.95 -6.40
C LEU A 89 -0.37 16.65 -7.61
N GLY A 90 -0.17 15.95 -8.72
CA GLY A 90 0.54 16.47 -9.88
C GLY A 90 2.03 16.73 -9.62
N THR A 91 2.65 15.99 -8.70
CA THR A 91 4.06 16.17 -8.32
C THR A 91 5.00 15.24 -9.11
N GLY A 92 6.28 15.59 -9.17
CA GLY A 92 7.31 14.72 -9.77
C GLY A 92 7.58 13.45 -8.94
N SER A 93 8.45 12.59 -9.48
CA SER A 93 8.81 11.28 -8.90
C SER A 93 9.82 11.33 -7.76
N SER A 94 10.29 12.53 -7.37
CA SER A 94 11.18 12.66 -6.22
C SER A 94 10.44 12.33 -4.91
N ASP A 95 11.19 11.98 -3.87
CA ASP A 95 10.60 11.58 -2.59
C ASP A 95 10.13 12.79 -1.75
N ALA A 96 10.70 13.98 -2.02
CA ALA A 96 10.47 15.20 -1.26
C ALA A 96 8.98 15.61 -1.10
N PRO A 97 8.12 15.52 -2.12
CA PRO A 97 6.70 15.86 -1.99
C PRO A 97 5.95 15.00 -0.97
N LEU A 98 6.43 13.79 -0.70
CA LEU A 98 5.80 12.85 0.24
C LEU A 98 6.24 13.04 1.69
N HIS A 99 7.25 13.89 1.97
CA HIS A 99 7.75 14.09 3.34
C HIS A 99 6.68 14.64 4.29
N TYR A 100 5.92 15.67 3.85
CA TYR A 100 4.81 16.19 4.63
C TYR A 100 3.79 15.10 4.93
N VAL A 101 3.42 14.32 3.91
CA VAL A 101 2.40 13.29 4.02
C VAL A 101 2.84 12.20 5.00
N ARG A 102 4.10 11.75 4.90
CA ARG A 102 4.65 10.76 5.83
C ARG A 102 4.57 11.21 7.28
N SER A 103 5.05 12.41 7.57
CA SER A 103 4.98 12.98 8.93
C SER A 103 3.54 13.15 9.40
N HIS A 104 2.64 13.57 8.50
CA HIS A 104 1.23 13.73 8.79
C HIS A 104 0.56 12.39 9.15
N LEU A 105 0.81 11.32 8.40
CA LEU A 105 0.26 9.99 8.67
C LEU A 105 0.75 9.44 10.01
N VAL A 106 2.02 9.64 10.35
CA VAL A 106 2.57 9.23 11.66
C VAL A 106 1.85 9.98 12.79
N ALA A 107 1.66 11.29 12.66
CA ALA A 107 0.92 12.08 13.64
C ALA A 107 -0.56 11.65 13.74
N ALA A 108 -1.22 11.37 12.62
CA ALA A 108 -2.59 10.90 12.56
C ALA A 108 -2.76 9.55 13.30
N CYS A 109 -1.94 8.55 12.96
CA CYS A 109 -1.94 7.26 13.63
C CYS A 109 -1.72 7.40 15.15
N ARG A 110 -0.71 8.16 15.57
CA ARG A 110 -0.41 8.37 16.99
C ARG A 110 -1.54 9.07 17.73
N THR A 111 -2.19 10.05 17.11
CA THR A 111 -3.33 10.76 17.70
C THR A 111 -4.55 9.83 17.85
N ALA A 112 -4.77 8.94 16.89
CA ALA A 112 -5.85 7.94 16.93
C ALA A 112 -5.53 6.73 17.84
N GLY A 113 -4.31 6.62 18.38
CA GLY A 113 -3.88 5.45 19.14
C GLY A 113 -3.60 4.21 18.27
N LEU A 114 -3.46 4.37 16.96
CA LEU A 114 -3.11 3.30 16.03
C LEU A 114 -1.63 2.95 16.06
N ALA A 115 -1.34 1.75 15.57
CA ALA A 115 0.01 1.35 15.18
C ALA A 115 0.57 2.32 14.12
N PRO A 116 1.92 2.43 14.02
CA PRO A 116 2.53 3.32 13.04
C PRO A 116 2.12 2.98 11.60
N PRO A 117 2.21 3.91 10.64
CA PRO A 117 1.81 3.64 9.26
C PRO A 117 2.82 2.76 8.50
N ILE A 118 2.36 2.19 7.37
CA ILE A 118 3.15 1.46 6.38
C ILE A 118 3.56 2.40 5.23
N ASP A 119 4.82 2.36 4.82
CA ASP A 119 5.34 3.25 3.77
C ASP A 119 5.08 2.69 2.36
N SER A 120 5.09 3.60 1.39
CA SER A 120 4.85 3.33 -0.04
C SER A 120 5.84 2.34 -0.63
N VAL A 121 5.50 1.79 -1.79
CA VAL A 121 6.42 0.98 -2.61
C VAL A 121 7.64 1.78 -3.06
N TYR A 122 8.75 1.09 -3.33
CA TYR A 122 9.88 1.63 -4.06
C TYR A 122 9.93 1.02 -5.48
N PRO A 123 9.75 1.82 -6.54
CA PRO A 123 9.51 1.29 -7.89
C PRO A 123 10.77 0.79 -8.60
N HIS A 124 11.97 1.26 -8.23
CA HIS A 124 13.22 0.89 -8.90
C HIS A 124 13.76 -0.44 -8.33
N ILE A 125 13.32 -1.56 -8.89
CA ILE A 125 13.65 -2.91 -8.39
C ILE A 125 15.16 -3.18 -8.32
N ASP A 126 15.92 -2.67 -9.29
CA ASP A 126 17.37 -2.87 -9.38
C ASP A 126 18.18 -1.89 -8.50
N ASP A 127 17.59 -0.77 -8.05
CA ASP A 127 18.25 0.20 -7.18
C ASP A 127 18.10 -0.19 -5.70
N THR A 128 18.88 -1.20 -5.29
CA THR A 128 18.89 -1.67 -3.90
C THR A 128 19.36 -0.60 -2.92
N ASP A 129 20.29 0.26 -3.30
CA ASP A 129 20.81 1.30 -2.41
C ASP A 129 19.79 2.42 -2.21
N GLY A 130 19.07 2.79 -3.27
CA GLY A 130 17.92 3.70 -3.20
C GLY A 130 16.82 3.16 -2.29
N LEU A 131 16.46 1.88 -2.43
CA LEU A 131 15.52 1.22 -1.52
C LEU A 131 15.98 1.33 -0.07
N ARG A 132 17.24 1.01 0.24
CA ARG A 132 17.79 1.06 1.61
C ARG A 132 17.73 2.48 2.19
N ARG A 133 18.12 3.49 1.41
CA ARG A 133 18.08 4.89 1.85
C ARG A 133 16.66 5.35 2.15
N GLN A 134 15.71 5.12 1.24
CA GLN A 134 14.32 5.53 1.43
C GLN A 134 13.65 4.79 2.61
N THR A 135 13.96 3.50 2.77
CA THR A 135 13.39 2.70 3.87
C THR A 135 13.90 3.18 5.23
N ARG A 136 15.19 3.52 5.35
CA ARG A 136 15.75 4.11 6.58
C ARG A 136 15.12 5.47 6.89
N ALA A 137 14.99 6.34 5.90
CA ALA A 137 14.34 7.63 6.07
C ALA A 137 12.88 7.48 6.55
N SER A 138 12.17 6.46 6.06
CA SER A 138 10.79 6.16 6.50
C SER A 138 10.73 5.67 7.94
N ARG A 139 11.65 4.79 8.35
CA ARG A 139 11.81 4.36 9.76
C ARG A 139 12.09 5.55 10.67
N GLU A 140 12.97 6.46 10.27
CA GLU A 140 13.31 7.67 11.04
C GLU A 140 12.10 8.59 11.24
N LEU A 141 11.19 8.66 10.25
CA LEU A 141 9.93 9.39 10.38
C LEU A 141 8.91 8.72 11.31
N GLY A 142 9.12 7.44 11.65
CA GLY A 142 8.28 6.69 12.58
C GLY A 142 7.40 5.63 11.92
N PHE A 143 7.65 5.25 10.66
CA PHE A 143 7.01 4.10 10.02
C PHE A 143 7.56 2.79 10.59
N PHE A 144 6.74 1.73 10.61
CA PHE A 144 7.15 0.41 11.09
C PHE A 144 7.43 -0.59 9.95
N GLY A 145 7.03 -0.27 8.72
CA GLY A 145 7.15 -1.15 7.57
C GLY A 145 7.02 -0.42 6.25
N LYS A 146 7.17 -1.17 5.14
CA LYS A 146 7.09 -0.66 3.77
C LYS A 146 6.51 -1.71 2.83
N SER A 147 5.64 -1.28 1.92
CA SER A 147 5.08 -2.14 0.87
C SER A 147 6.18 -2.61 -0.09
N ALA A 148 6.29 -3.93 -0.30
CA ALA A 148 7.23 -4.54 -1.26
C ALA A 148 6.48 -4.99 -2.53
N ILE A 149 7.05 -4.70 -3.70
CA ILE A 149 6.49 -5.10 -5.01
C ILE A 149 7.28 -6.21 -5.68
N TYR A 150 8.46 -6.53 -5.15
CA TYR A 150 9.30 -7.58 -5.69
C TYR A 150 10.02 -8.36 -4.57
N PRO A 151 10.12 -9.70 -4.64
CA PRO A 151 10.67 -10.51 -3.55
C PRO A 151 12.10 -10.14 -3.12
N SER A 152 12.95 -9.66 -4.03
CA SER A 152 14.32 -9.25 -3.67
C SER A 152 14.38 -8.02 -2.76
N GLN A 153 13.28 -7.27 -2.62
CA GLN A 153 13.22 -6.10 -1.74
C GLN A 153 13.08 -6.50 -0.26
N LEU A 154 12.50 -7.67 0.03
CA LEU A 154 12.16 -8.10 1.40
C LEU A 154 13.37 -8.13 2.34
N PRO A 155 14.53 -8.74 1.99
CA PRO A 155 15.68 -8.75 2.89
C PRO A 155 16.20 -7.35 3.22
N HIS A 156 16.07 -6.40 2.29
CA HIS A 156 16.52 -5.03 2.47
C HIS A 156 15.55 -4.21 3.34
N ILE A 157 14.25 -4.43 3.15
CA ILE A 157 13.20 -3.80 3.94
C ILE A 157 13.26 -4.31 5.39
N HIS A 158 13.28 -5.63 5.59
CA HIS A 158 13.38 -6.22 6.94
C HIS A 158 14.62 -5.72 7.66
N ALA A 159 15.79 -5.77 7.02
CA ALA A 159 17.04 -5.31 7.64
C ALA A 159 17.04 -3.80 7.98
N ALA A 160 16.22 -2.99 7.33
CA ALA A 160 16.12 -1.57 7.62
C ALA A 160 15.16 -1.27 8.78
N PHE A 161 14.09 -2.06 8.96
CA PHE A 161 13.12 -1.91 10.05
C PHE A 161 13.46 -2.71 11.31
N SER A 162 14.30 -3.74 11.22
CA SER A 162 14.82 -4.43 12.40
C SER A 162 15.81 -3.54 13.16
N SER A 163 15.70 -3.55 14.49
CA SER A 163 16.70 -2.92 15.36
C SER A 163 18.07 -3.54 15.14
N ARG A 164 19.09 -2.70 14.97
CA ARG A 164 20.47 -3.17 14.81
C ARG A 164 21.11 -3.43 16.18
N ALA A 165 22.10 -4.31 16.22
CA ALA A 165 22.79 -4.65 17.47
C ALA A 165 23.44 -3.43 18.15
N ASP A 166 24.00 -2.51 17.36
CA ASP A 166 24.58 -1.25 17.87
C ASP A 166 23.52 -0.30 18.42
N GLU A 167 22.36 -0.21 17.77
CA GLU A 167 21.22 0.56 18.29
C GLU A 167 20.72 -0.02 19.62
N LEU A 168 20.56 -1.34 19.70
CA LEU A 168 20.11 -1.99 20.94
C LEU A 168 21.11 -1.83 22.08
N GLU A 169 22.41 -1.90 21.80
CA GLU A 169 23.44 -1.71 22.80
C GLU A 169 23.46 -0.26 23.34
N TRP A 170 23.24 0.70 22.45
CA TRP A 170 23.06 2.09 22.85
C TRP A 170 21.83 2.27 23.75
N GLU A 171 20.68 1.72 23.36
CA GLU A 171 19.46 1.82 24.19
C GLU A 171 19.64 1.15 25.57
N ARG A 172 20.39 0.04 25.66
CA ARG A 172 20.77 -0.57 26.96
C ARG A 172 21.64 0.36 27.80
N THR A 173 22.65 0.97 27.19
CA THR A 173 23.54 1.94 27.85
C THR A 173 22.74 3.12 28.41
N VAL A 174 21.78 3.63 27.64
CA VAL A 174 20.88 4.72 28.08
C VAL A 174 20.10 4.33 29.33
N LEU A 175 19.53 3.12 29.38
CA LEU A 175 18.78 2.64 30.54
C LEU A 175 19.66 2.41 31.76
N ASP A 176 20.79 1.73 31.59
CA ASP A 176 21.72 1.46 32.68
C ASP A 176 22.16 2.77 33.34
N VAL A 177 22.49 3.78 32.54
CA VAL A 177 22.95 5.07 33.06
C VAL A 177 21.81 5.83 33.76
N PHE A 178 20.61 5.83 33.18
CA PHE A 178 19.44 6.49 33.79
C PHE A 178 18.99 5.82 35.10
N ASP A 179 18.97 4.48 35.13
CA ASP A 179 18.54 3.71 36.31
C ASP A 179 19.59 3.79 37.43
N ASN A 180 20.89 3.79 37.11
CA ASN A 180 21.96 4.06 38.08
C ASN A 180 21.93 5.47 38.66
N ALA A 181 21.39 6.44 37.91
CA ALA A 181 21.12 7.78 38.39
C ALA A 181 19.80 7.88 39.18
N HIS A 182 19.16 6.75 39.51
CA HIS A 182 17.86 6.68 40.19
C HIS A 182 16.76 7.48 39.48
N GLY A 183 16.80 7.52 38.14
CA GLY A 183 15.85 8.25 37.31
C GLY A 183 16.09 9.76 37.22
N ALA A 184 17.21 10.26 37.73
CA ALA A 184 17.61 11.65 37.53
C ALA A 184 18.11 11.87 36.09
N ALA A 185 17.80 13.03 35.53
CA ALA A 185 18.31 13.41 34.22
C ALA A 185 19.83 13.70 34.28
N LEU A 186 20.57 13.28 33.26
CA LEU A 186 22.02 13.37 33.24
C LEU A 186 22.61 13.53 31.84
N ARG A 187 23.86 13.99 31.77
CA ARG A 187 24.60 14.16 30.52
C ARG A 187 25.63 13.04 30.37
N LEU A 188 25.59 12.33 29.25
CA LEU A 188 26.57 11.30 28.89
C LEU A 188 27.92 11.90 28.47
N PRO A 189 29.02 11.12 28.50
CA PRO A 189 30.33 11.57 28.02
C PRO A 189 30.33 12.05 26.55
N GLY A 190 29.47 11.48 25.70
CA GLY A 190 29.27 11.91 24.31
C GLY A 190 28.55 13.25 24.15
N GLY A 191 27.99 13.78 25.25
CA GLY A 191 27.30 15.07 25.30
C GLY A 191 25.78 14.96 25.20
N GLU A 192 25.24 13.77 24.98
CA GLU A 192 23.80 13.51 24.95
C GLU A 192 23.17 13.69 26.34
N PHE A 193 21.97 14.25 26.38
CA PHE A 193 21.17 14.38 27.59
C PHE A 193 20.18 13.21 27.66
N VAL A 194 20.22 12.48 28.76
CA VAL A 194 19.32 11.37 29.05
C VAL A 194 18.37 11.81 30.14
N ASP A 195 17.08 11.78 29.83
CA ASP A 195 15.98 12.05 30.74
C ASP A 195 14.91 10.95 30.61
N LEU A 196 13.79 11.13 31.32
CA LEU A 196 12.72 10.14 31.34
C LEU A 196 12.16 9.83 29.94
N PRO A 197 11.83 10.79 29.06
CA PRO A 197 11.45 10.52 27.67
C PRO A 197 12.46 9.67 26.88
N VAL A 198 13.76 9.97 27.01
CA VAL A 198 14.81 9.19 26.34
C VAL A 198 14.87 7.76 26.87
N ALA A 199 14.77 7.58 28.19
CA ALA A 199 14.71 6.26 28.81
C ALA A 199 13.43 5.48 28.40
N GLU A 200 12.26 6.12 28.35
CA GLU A 200 11.03 5.47 27.91
C GLU A 200 11.09 5.02 26.44
N ARG A 201 11.72 5.82 25.59
CA ARG A 201 12.01 5.42 24.19
C ARG A 201 12.90 4.19 24.16
N ALA A 202 13.99 4.18 24.93
CA ALA A 202 14.90 3.04 25.01
C ALA A 202 14.19 1.76 25.45
N ARG A 203 13.35 1.83 26.51
CA ARG A 203 12.53 0.69 26.97
C ARG A 203 11.62 0.14 25.88
N LYS A 204 10.95 1.03 25.12
CA LYS A 204 10.07 0.62 24.01
C LYS A 204 10.84 -0.08 22.90
N ILE A 205 12.02 0.42 22.53
CA ILE A 205 12.86 -0.18 21.48
C ILE A 205 13.34 -1.57 21.90
N LEU A 206 13.79 -1.73 23.14
CA LEU A 206 14.26 -3.02 23.66
C LEU A 206 13.11 -4.04 23.78
N ALA A 207 11.95 -3.62 24.30
CA ALA A 207 10.78 -4.49 24.37
C ALA A 207 10.31 -4.98 22.98
N LEU A 208 10.38 -4.12 21.96
CA LEU A 208 10.07 -4.51 20.59
C LEU A 208 11.08 -5.53 20.04
N ALA A 209 12.37 -5.34 20.33
CA ALA A 209 13.41 -6.28 19.91
C ALA A 209 13.26 -7.66 20.56
N ASP A 210 12.84 -7.71 21.82
CA ASP A 210 12.60 -8.96 22.56
C ASP A 210 11.33 -9.69 22.10
N ALA A 211 10.32 -8.94 21.63
CA ALA A 211 9.06 -9.48 21.14
C ALA A 211 9.17 -10.12 19.74
N LEU A 212 10.19 -9.74 18.95
CA LEU A 212 10.42 -10.29 17.61
C LEU A 212 10.99 -11.72 17.71
N PRO A 213 10.32 -12.74 17.13
CA PRO A 213 10.82 -14.11 17.15
C PRO A 213 12.22 -14.20 16.51
N SER A 214 13.12 -14.97 17.12
CA SER A 214 14.49 -15.26 16.63
C SER A 214 14.58 -15.85 15.21
N ARG A 215 13.45 -16.14 14.57
CA ARG A 215 13.35 -16.58 13.17
C ARG A 215 13.59 -15.43 12.16
N LEU A 216 13.62 -14.18 12.62
CA LEU A 216 13.76 -12.98 11.79
C LEU A 216 15.09 -12.25 12.01
N THR A 217 15.80 -12.58 13.09
CA THR A 217 17.17 -12.13 13.31
C THR A 217 18.12 -12.88 12.36
N SER A 218 19.28 -12.31 12.07
CA SER A 218 20.20 -12.74 11.01
C SER A 218 20.72 -14.19 11.07
N ASP A 219 20.33 -14.98 12.06
CA ASP A 219 20.86 -16.28 12.43
C ASP A 219 20.00 -17.49 11.98
N ASP A 220 19.05 -17.35 11.04
CA ASP A 220 18.30 -18.52 10.53
C ASP A 220 19.21 -19.51 9.75
N PRO A 221 19.40 -20.76 10.25
CA PRO A 221 20.24 -21.77 9.60
C PRO A 221 19.67 -22.30 8.27
N ARG A 222 18.45 -21.91 7.88
CA ARG A 222 17.81 -22.26 6.59
C ARG A 222 17.93 -21.17 5.54
N ARG A 223 18.58 -20.04 5.85
CA ARG A 223 18.85 -18.99 4.86
C ARG A 223 19.78 -19.55 3.77
N PRO A 224 19.39 -19.51 2.48
CA PRO A 224 20.32 -19.88 1.42
C PRO A 224 21.50 -18.90 1.47
N ALA A 225 22.72 -19.45 1.51
CA ALA A 225 23.94 -18.65 1.48
C ALA A 225 23.84 -17.64 0.33
N SER A 226 24.10 -16.36 0.61
CA SER A 226 24.11 -15.32 -0.41
C SER A 226 25.04 -15.75 -1.53
N ALA A 227 24.50 -15.99 -2.73
CA ALA A 227 25.31 -16.29 -3.89
C ALA A 227 26.25 -15.11 -4.14
N SER A 228 27.56 -15.38 -4.07
CA SER A 228 28.57 -14.42 -4.50
C SER A 228 28.31 -14.04 -5.96
N PRO A 229 28.44 -12.75 -6.34
CA PRO A 229 28.23 -12.35 -7.72
C PRO A 229 29.40 -12.84 -8.58
N GLY A 230 29.19 -13.94 -9.30
CA GLY A 230 30.12 -14.43 -10.30
C GLY A 230 29.86 -15.88 -10.69
N GLN A 231 29.84 -16.13 -12.00
CA GLN A 231 29.64 -17.43 -12.67
C GLN A 231 28.17 -17.80 -12.90
N GLY A 232 27.73 -17.60 -14.14
CA GLY A 232 26.38 -17.90 -14.58
C GLY A 232 26.17 -19.29 -15.15
N LYS A 233 24.99 -19.39 -15.76
CA LYS A 233 24.50 -20.40 -16.72
C LYS A 233 23.92 -21.69 -16.11
N HIS A 234 22.61 -21.81 -16.35
CA HIS A 234 21.85 -23.04 -16.56
C HIS A 234 21.68 -23.99 -15.36
N CYS A 235 20.50 -23.94 -14.74
CA CYS A 235 19.78 -25.16 -14.39
C CYS A 235 18.29 -24.89 -14.16
N ILE A 236 17.49 -25.00 -15.22
CA ILE A 236 16.07 -25.32 -15.10
C ILE A 236 16.01 -26.79 -14.71
N GLN A 237 15.73 -27.09 -13.45
CA GLN A 237 15.34 -28.45 -13.04
C GLN A 237 13.94 -28.45 -12.43
N GLN A 238 13.04 -28.87 -13.31
CA GLN A 238 11.72 -29.44 -13.11
C GLN A 238 11.58 -30.15 -11.75
N ARG A 239 10.73 -29.60 -10.88
CA ARG A 239 10.10 -30.40 -9.81
C ARG A 239 8.77 -30.93 -10.32
N ARG A 240 8.68 -32.26 -10.33
CA ARG A 240 7.54 -33.07 -10.76
C ARG A 240 6.28 -32.72 -9.95
N ARG A 241 5.17 -32.47 -10.64
CA ARG A 241 3.81 -32.50 -10.07
C ARG A 241 3.36 -33.96 -9.87
N PRO A 242 2.71 -34.33 -8.77
CA PRO A 242 1.83 -35.48 -8.75
C PRO A 242 0.49 -35.12 -9.42
N ALA A 243 -0.07 -36.07 -10.16
CA ALA A 243 -1.26 -35.92 -10.99
C ALA A 243 -2.53 -36.44 -10.30
N MET A 244 -3.67 -35.85 -10.70
CA MET A 244 -5.07 -36.33 -10.64
C MET A 244 -5.76 -36.32 -9.25
N ALA A 245 -7.01 -35.89 -9.06
CA ALA A 245 -8.10 -35.45 -9.95
C ALA A 245 -9.22 -34.78 -9.14
N ARG A 246 -9.98 -33.86 -9.75
CA ARG A 246 -11.45 -33.91 -9.95
C ARG A 246 -11.93 -32.66 -10.71
N PRO A 247 -12.75 -32.78 -11.77
CA PRO A 247 -13.34 -31.65 -12.48
C PRO A 247 -14.51 -31.03 -11.71
N TRP A 248 -14.66 -29.71 -11.81
CA TRP A 248 -15.79 -28.95 -11.27
C TRP A 248 -17.08 -29.28 -12.04
N PRO A 249 -18.24 -29.39 -11.37
CA PRO A 249 -19.51 -29.62 -12.06
C PRO A 249 -19.97 -28.36 -12.81
N THR A 250 -20.32 -28.54 -14.09
CA THR A 250 -20.99 -27.56 -14.95
C THR A 250 -22.44 -27.37 -14.48
N VAL A 251 -22.87 -26.11 -14.29
CA VAL A 251 -24.28 -25.77 -14.03
C VAL A 251 -24.99 -25.59 -15.38
N PRO A 252 -26.07 -26.35 -15.68
CA PRO A 252 -26.91 -26.10 -16.85
C PRO A 252 -28.13 -25.25 -16.48
N GLY A 253 -28.42 -24.22 -17.29
CA GLY A 253 -29.76 -23.63 -17.38
C GLY A 253 -29.84 -22.15 -17.01
N LEU A 254 -29.69 -21.28 -18.02
CA LEU A 254 -30.43 -20.03 -18.09
C LEU A 254 -30.93 -19.90 -19.55
N PRO A 255 -32.24 -19.80 -19.81
CA PRO A 255 -32.74 -19.64 -21.17
C PRO A 255 -32.56 -18.21 -21.67
N ASP A 256 -32.24 -18.13 -22.97
CA ASP A 256 -32.27 -16.92 -23.79
C ASP A 256 -33.64 -16.24 -23.72
N ALA A 257 -33.64 -14.93 -23.54
CA ALA A 257 -34.79 -14.08 -23.88
C ALA A 257 -34.33 -13.05 -24.92
N ASP A 258 -34.54 -13.42 -26.18
CA ASP A 258 -34.59 -12.51 -27.31
C ASP A 258 -35.98 -11.83 -27.35
N HIS A 259 -35.98 -10.68 -28.02
CA HIS A 259 -37.10 -9.99 -28.65
C HIS A 259 -37.80 -8.83 -27.92
N THR A 260 -37.42 -7.64 -28.40
CA THR A 260 -38.23 -6.69 -29.20
C THR A 260 -38.66 -5.34 -28.61
N ARG A 261 -38.19 -4.31 -29.33
CA ARG A 261 -38.87 -3.08 -29.81
C ARG A 261 -39.45 -2.09 -28.79
N GLY A 262 -39.04 -0.83 -28.98
CA GLY A 262 -40.02 0.24 -29.28
C GLY A 262 -39.67 1.66 -28.83
N SER A 263 -39.78 2.60 -29.78
CA SER A 263 -39.80 4.08 -29.68
C SER A 263 -38.43 4.75 -29.46
N ARG A 264 -37.83 5.48 -30.41
CA ARG A 264 -38.28 6.58 -31.31
C ARG A 264 -38.76 7.81 -30.53
N PHE A 265 -37.89 8.80 -30.43
CA PHE A 265 -38.27 10.22 -30.39
C PHE A 265 -37.27 11.03 -31.23
N GLU A 266 -37.81 11.65 -32.29
CA GLU A 266 -37.16 12.63 -33.16
C GLU A 266 -37.49 14.05 -32.67
N SER A 267 -36.50 14.93 -32.66
CA SER A 267 -36.57 16.38 -32.97
C SER A 267 -35.19 16.95 -32.62
N GLY A 268 -34.44 17.73 -33.40
CA GLY A 268 -34.68 18.57 -34.57
C GLY A 268 -33.68 19.73 -34.41
N ARG A 269 -32.68 19.84 -35.31
CA ARG A 269 -31.70 20.95 -35.33
C ARG A 269 -32.34 22.22 -35.95
N PRO A 270 -31.70 23.41 -35.91
CA PRO A 270 -30.66 23.71 -36.92
C PRO A 270 -29.44 24.52 -36.44
N ARG A 271 -28.48 24.56 -37.37
CA ARG A 271 -27.08 25.03 -37.36
C ARG A 271 -26.95 26.56 -37.27
N HIS A 272 -25.81 27.08 -36.79
CA HIS A 272 -25.16 28.28 -37.34
C HIS A 272 -23.67 28.40 -36.98
N THR A 273 -22.82 28.58 -37.99
CA THR A 273 -21.44 29.13 -38.01
C THR A 273 -21.13 29.44 -39.49
N PRO A 274 -20.12 30.26 -39.91
CA PRO A 274 -19.09 31.02 -39.18
C PRO A 274 -18.91 32.47 -39.71
N PRO A 275 -17.78 33.21 -39.47
CA PRO A 275 -16.52 33.00 -40.21
C PRO A 275 -15.20 33.15 -39.38
N ARG A 276 -14.09 32.67 -39.96
CA ARG A 276 -12.66 32.88 -39.61
C ARG A 276 -11.99 33.71 -40.73
N PRO A 277 -10.87 34.42 -40.52
CA PRO A 277 -9.51 33.86 -40.67
C PRO A 277 -8.52 34.42 -39.61
N SER A 278 -7.33 33.89 -39.32
CA SER A 278 -6.20 33.50 -40.19
C SER A 278 -5.22 32.54 -39.47
N GLN A 279 -4.51 31.69 -40.25
CA GLN A 279 -3.36 30.87 -39.83
C GLN A 279 -2.03 31.62 -39.99
N PRO A 280 -0.88 31.04 -39.56
CA PRO A 280 -0.13 30.19 -40.48
C PRO A 280 0.40 28.84 -39.89
N ASP A 281 0.32 27.83 -40.75
CA ASP A 281 1.27 26.77 -41.12
C ASP A 281 2.14 26.05 -40.06
N ALA A 282 1.88 24.75 -39.90
CA ALA A 282 2.91 23.72 -39.82
C ALA A 282 2.32 22.36 -40.25
N GLU A 283 2.88 21.83 -41.32
CA GLU A 283 2.54 20.62 -42.05
C GLU A 283 3.26 19.42 -41.43
N VAL A 284 2.53 18.40 -40.95
CA VAL A 284 3.07 17.04 -40.74
C VAL A 284 2.00 16.03 -41.13
N GLN A 285 2.31 15.23 -42.15
CA GLN A 285 1.50 14.14 -42.68
C GLN A 285 1.43 12.98 -41.67
N ALA A 286 0.23 12.47 -41.41
CA ALA A 286 0.02 11.12 -40.88
C ALA A 286 -1.11 10.47 -41.68
N THR A 287 -0.77 9.38 -42.36
CA THR A 287 -1.65 8.53 -43.15
C THR A 287 -2.55 7.70 -42.23
N GLU A 288 -3.86 7.85 -42.38
CA GLU A 288 -4.86 6.90 -41.88
C GLU A 288 -4.93 5.69 -42.83
N SER A 289 -4.79 4.50 -42.26
CA SER A 289 -5.25 3.25 -42.87
C SER A 289 -6.23 2.60 -41.90
N GLU A 290 -7.51 2.65 -42.24
CA GLU A 290 -8.59 1.93 -41.56
C GLU A 290 -8.58 0.46 -42.02
N ASP A 291 -8.50 -0.47 -41.06
CA ASP A 291 -8.70 -1.91 -41.29
C ASP A 291 -9.85 -2.40 -40.38
N PRO A 292 -11.02 -2.79 -40.92
CA PRO A 292 -12.19 -3.13 -40.13
C PRO A 292 -12.34 -4.65 -39.97
N ASP A 293 -11.38 -5.34 -39.33
CA ASP A 293 -11.60 -6.74 -38.90
C ASP A 293 -10.62 -7.28 -37.84
N SER A 294 -10.55 -6.65 -36.66
CA SER A 294 -9.89 -7.26 -35.49
C SER A 294 -10.67 -7.10 -34.19
N MET A 295 -11.87 -7.69 -34.15
CA MET A 295 -12.54 -7.98 -32.87
C MET A 295 -11.91 -9.19 -32.19
N LEU A 296 -11.03 -8.96 -31.21
CA LEU A 296 -10.67 -9.94 -30.18
C LEU A 296 -11.42 -9.60 -28.88
N PRO A 297 -12.02 -10.59 -28.19
CA PRO A 297 -12.89 -10.35 -27.02
C PRO A 297 -12.10 -9.95 -25.77
N PRO A 298 -12.67 -9.10 -24.88
CA PRO A 298 -11.99 -8.66 -23.67
C PRO A 298 -12.24 -9.66 -22.53
N HIS A 299 -11.48 -10.75 -22.48
CA HIS A 299 -11.45 -11.58 -21.27
C HIS A 299 -10.03 -12.03 -20.93
N ARG A 300 -9.69 -11.82 -19.65
CA ARG A 300 -8.56 -12.40 -18.88
C ARG A 300 -7.23 -11.65 -18.86
N THR A 301 -7.23 -10.45 -18.29
CA THR A 301 -6.03 -9.92 -17.59
C THR A 301 -6.38 -9.02 -16.40
N ALA A 302 -7.28 -9.45 -15.53
CA ALA A 302 -7.60 -8.73 -14.28
C ALA A 302 -7.75 -9.72 -13.12
N LEU A 303 -6.69 -10.45 -12.81
CA LEU A 303 -6.56 -11.23 -11.58
C LEU A 303 -5.10 -11.15 -11.12
N ARG A 304 -4.73 -10.04 -10.50
CA ARG A 304 -3.54 -9.89 -9.66
C ARG A 304 -3.82 -8.89 -8.55
N TRP A 305 -4.67 -9.29 -7.61
CA TRP A 305 -4.61 -8.81 -6.24
C TRP A 305 -4.60 -10.05 -5.36
N VAL A 306 -3.38 -10.51 -5.06
CA VAL A 306 -3.13 -11.55 -4.08
C VAL A 306 -2.42 -10.86 -2.93
N ALA A 307 -2.97 -11.05 -1.74
CA ALA A 307 -2.42 -10.69 -0.45
C ALA A 307 -0.89 -10.93 -0.41
N TYR A 308 -0.14 -9.85 -0.27
CA TYR A 308 1.23 -9.88 0.23
C TYR A 308 1.36 -8.78 1.27
N LEU A 309 0.87 -9.08 2.47
CA LEU A 309 1.39 -8.46 3.68
C LEU A 309 2.04 -9.60 4.46
N THR A 310 3.32 -9.84 4.20
CA THR A 310 4.11 -10.60 5.17
C THR A 310 4.39 -9.63 6.30
N MET A 311 3.54 -9.64 7.34
CA MET A 311 3.96 -9.11 8.64
C MET A 311 5.15 -9.95 9.10
N VAL A 312 6.27 -9.27 9.26
CA VAL A 312 7.53 -9.72 9.84
C VAL A 312 8.06 -8.55 10.65
#